data_AF-A0A1X1QH19-F1
#
_entry.id   AF-A0A1X1QH19-F1
#
_cell.length_a   1.000
_cell.length_b   1.000
_cell.length_c   1.000
_cell.angle_alpha   90.00
_cell.angle_beta   90.00
_cell.angle_gamma   90.00
#
_symmetry.space_group_name_H-M   'P 1'
#
loop_
_entity.id
_entity.type
_entity.pdbx_description
1 polymer ?
#
loop_
_entity_poly.entity_id
_entity_poly.type
_entity_poly.pdbx_seq_one_letter_code
_entity_poly.pdbx_strand_id
1 'polypeptide(L)'
;MDTTSLLTLLCVKIKNMNKNEILAEIKRITKKSDGKAPGTQQFSNETGMKKSDWYPNLWLRWGDAIIETGCPPNDFNSAYNKVHLIKKYIELIREIGHFPIEGKLRNKNDKSFPSHSGFAKLGNKQERAKKIRSYCEKHPEYSDIVEQCTSVIKPEKQTTGTHKNVTIGYVYLIQHGSRNEYKVGRTNNPIRREGEIKLELPEKIKPIHYIETDDPAGIENYWHKRFSNKRKEGEWFSLVAEDIRAFKKWRKIN
;
A
#
# COMPACT_ATOMS: atom_id res chain seq x y z
N MET A 1 50.21 -11.18 -14.25
CA MET A 1 49.19 -11.40 -13.19
C MET A 1 47.86 -10.95 -13.77
N ASP A 2 47.07 -11.91 -14.25
CA ASP A 2 45.84 -11.64 -15.02
C ASP A 2 44.71 -11.12 -14.13
N THR A 3 44.37 -9.84 -14.32
CA THR A 3 43.21 -9.18 -13.69
C THR A 3 41.89 -9.82 -14.13
N THR A 4 41.84 -10.41 -15.33
CA THR A 4 40.68 -11.14 -15.87
C THR A 4 40.38 -12.43 -15.10
N SER A 5 41.43 -13.09 -14.58
CA SER A 5 41.29 -14.33 -13.79
C SER A 5 40.71 -14.04 -12.39
N LEU A 6 41.09 -12.91 -11.78
CA LEU A 6 40.56 -12.43 -10.49
C LEU A 6 39.08 -12.02 -10.58
N LEU A 7 38.68 -11.31 -11.64
CA LEU A 7 37.27 -10.91 -11.86
C LEU A 7 36.36 -12.11 -12.11
N THR A 8 36.84 -13.11 -12.85
CA THR A 8 36.10 -14.35 -13.12
C THR A 8 35.98 -15.20 -11.85
N LEU A 9 37.04 -15.28 -11.03
CA LEU A 9 37.00 -15.97 -9.73
C LEU A 9 36.06 -15.27 -8.74
N LEU A 10 36.01 -13.93 -8.74
CA LEU A 10 35.06 -13.15 -7.92
C LEU A 10 33.62 -13.40 -8.36
N CYS A 11 33.33 -13.43 -9.66
CA CYS A 11 31.98 -13.67 -10.19
C CYS A 11 31.48 -15.11 -9.95
N VAL A 12 32.37 -16.11 -9.97
CA VAL A 12 32.00 -17.52 -9.70
C VAL A 12 31.74 -17.78 -8.21
N LYS A 13 32.48 -17.12 -7.30
CA LYS A 13 32.26 -17.22 -5.84
C LYS A 13 30.91 -16.67 -5.38
N ILE A 14 30.32 -15.76 -6.14
CA ILE A 14 29.06 -15.08 -5.80
C ILE A 14 27.83 -16.01 -5.90
N LYS A 15 27.90 -17.11 -6.67
CA LYS A 15 26.71 -17.89 -7.01
C LYS A 15 26.38 -19.06 -6.06
N ASN A 16 27.23 -19.36 -5.09
CA ASN A 16 27.04 -20.51 -4.18
C ASN A 16 27.68 -20.24 -2.80
N MET A 17 27.32 -19.12 -2.16
CA MET A 17 27.78 -18.85 -0.79
C MET A 17 27.10 -19.80 0.19
N ASN A 18 27.89 -20.48 1.01
CA ASN A 18 27.38 -21.29 2.11
C ASN A 18 26.96 -20.42 3.31
N LYS A 19 26.29 -21.02 4.30
CA LYS A 19 25.77 -20.32 5.49
C LYS A 19 26.83 -19.43 6.17
N ASN A 20 28.05 -19.93 6.33
CA ASN A 20 29.13 -19.21 7.02
C ASN A 20 29.64 -18.03 6.20
N GLU A 21 29.72 -18.17 4.88
CA GLU A 21 30.11 -17.09 3.96
C GLU A 21 29.07 -15.97 3.98
N ILE A 22 27.78 -16.30 4.04
CA ILE A 22 26.70 -15.31 4.17
C ILE A 22 26.83 -14.53 5.48
N LEU A 23 27.08 -15.22 6.60
CA LEU A 23 27.29 -14.58 7.90
C LEU A 23 28.54 -13.68 7.91
N ALA A 24 29.63 -14.10 7.28
CA ALA A 24 30.85 -13.30 7.14
C ALA A 24 30.60 -12.03 6.33
N GLU A 25 29.81 -12.14 5.26
CA GLU A 25 29.49 -11.01 4.39
C GLU A 25 28.52 -10.03 5.05
N ILE A 26 27.55 -10.52 5.82
CA ILE A 26 26.72 -9.66 6.69
C ILE A 26 27.62 -8.85 7.63
N LYS A 27 28.58 -9.48 8.33
CA LYS A 27 29.53 -8.77 9.21
C LYS A 27 30.37 -7.73 8.47
N ARG A 28 30.84 -8.06 7.26
CA ARG A 28 31.61 -7.14 6.40
C ARG A 28 30.80 -5.90 6.05
N ILE A 29 29.54 -6.08 5.62
CA ILE A 29 28.64 -4.99 5.24
C ILE A 29 28.24 -4.15 6.47
N THR A 30 27.98 -4.78 7.61
CA THR A 30 27.69 -4.10 8.87
C THR A 30 28.85 -3.20 9.30
N LYS A 31 30.10 -3.69 9.21
CA LYS A 31 31.30 -2.90 9.51
C LYS A 31 31.46 -1.70 8.56
N LYS A 32 31.11 -1.86 7.29
CA LYS A 32 31.13 -0.78 6.29
C LYS A 32 30.03 0.26 6.53
N SER A 33 28.92 -0.13 7.16
CA SER A 33 27.72 0.69 7.36
C SER A 33 27.59 1.24 8.78
N ASP A 34 28.72 1.52 9.45
CA ASP A 34 28.77 2.09 10.81
C ASP A 34 27.96 1.28 11.84
N GLY A 35 28.06 -0.05 11.78
CA GLY A 35 27.42 -0.96 12.74
C GLY A 35 25.97 -1.32 12.41
N LYS A 36 25.39 -0.81 11.31
CA LYS A 36 24.02 -1.15 10.89
C LYS A 36 23.98 -2.39 10.03
N ALA A 37 23.20 -3.38 10.44
CA ALA A 37 23.05 -4.63 9.70
C ALA A 37 22.35 -4.40 8.34
N PRO A 38 22.78 -5.07 7.26
CA PRO A 38 22.11 -4.92 5.97
C PRO A 38 20.70 -5.52 5.98
N GLY A 39 19.74 -4.80 5.39
CA GLY A 39 18.46 -5.39 5.00
C GLY A 39 18.62 -6.32 3.78
N THR A 40 17.60 -7.13 3.50
CA THR A 40 17.65 -8.11 2.39
C THR A 40 17.95 -7.47 1.03
N GLN A 41 17.37 -6.30 0.75
CA GLN A 41 17.63 -5.60 -0.52
C GLN A 41 19.07 -5.06 -0.60
N GLN A 42 19.58 -4.49 0.49
CA GLN A 42 20.95 -3.98 0.53
C GLN A 42 21.95 -5.13 0.37
N PHE A 43 21.73 -6.23 1.09
CA PHE A 43 22.57 -7.43 0.96
C PHE A 43 22.56 -7.96 -0.48
N SER A 44 21.38 -8.06 -1.10
CA SER A 44 21.25 -8.48 -2.50
C SER A 44 21.99 -7.56 -3.47
N ASN A 45 21.94 -6.25 -3.26
CA ASN A 45 22.65 -5.28 -4.10
C ASN A 45 24.17 -5.37 -3.94
N GLU A 46 24.68 -5.67 -2.74
CA GLU A 46 26.12 -5.75 -2.47
C GLU A 46 26.73 -7.10 -2.86
N THR A 47 25.96 -8.18 -2.77
CA THR A 47 26.48 -9.54 -2.97
C THR A 47 25.95 -10.22 -4.22
N GLY A 48 24.90 -9.68 -4.85
CA GLY A 48 24.21 -10.32 -5.96
C GLY A 48 23.30 -11.50 -5.56
N MET A 49 23.28 -11.88 -4.27
CA MET A 49 22.45 -12.98 -3.80
C MET A 49 20.97 -12.63 -3.77
N LYS A 50 20.13 -13.59 -4.13
CA LYS A 50 18.68 -13.48 -4.11
C LYS A 50 18.10 -14.16 -2.87
N LYS A 51 16.85 -13.82 -2.57
CA LYS A 51 16.09 -14.46 -1.47
C LYS A 51 16.05 -15.99 -1.59
N SER A 52 15.93 -16.50 -2.82
CA SER A 52 15.91 -17.94 -3.12
C SER A 52 17.16 -18.69 -2.67
N ASP A 53 18.28 -17.99 -2.49
CA ASP A 53 19.58 -18.63 -2.26
C ASP A 53 19.76 -19.00 -0.78
N TRP A 54 18.97 -18.39 0.12
CA TRP A 54 18.98 -18.67 1.56
C TRP A 54 17.61 -19.07 2.12
N TYR A 55 16.50 -18.66 1.49
CA TYR A 55 15.15 -19.09 1.85
C TYR A 55 14.72 -20.29 1.00
N PRO A 56 14.09 -21.33 1.58
CA PRO A 56 13.82 -21.54 3.00
C PRO A 56 14.95 -22.31 3.73
N ASN A 57 15.99 -22.73 3.01
CA ASN A 57 16.91 -23.78 3.43
C ASN A 57 17.90 -23.38 4.53
N LEU A 58 18.27 -22.09 4.62
CA LEU A 58 19.20 -21.59 5.64
C LEU A 58 18.46 -20.83 6.75
N TRP A 59 17.57 -19.92 6.36
CA TRP A 59 16.74 -19.14 7.29
C TRP A 59 15.35 -18.91 6.72
N LEU A 60 14.33 -18.96 7.59
CA LEU A 60 12.95 -18.62 7.23
C LEU A 60 12.74 -17.11 7.17
N ARG A 61 13.49 -16.34 7.98
CA ARG A 61 13.46 -14.87 8.02
C ARG A 61 14.88 -14.31 7.97
N TRP A 62 15.07 -13.23 7.22
CA TRP A 62 16.37 -12.55 7.14
C TRP A 62 16.88 -12.06 8.50
N GLY A 63 15.97 -11.71 9.42
CA GLY A 63 16.32 -11.32 10.78
C GLY A 63 17.06 -12.42 11.56
N ASP A 64 16.77 -13.69 11.28
CA ASP A 64 17.43 -14.83 11.94
C ASP A 64 18.92 -14.87 11.55
N ALA A 65 19.25 -14.56 10.29
CA ALA A 65 20.63 -14.44 9.82
C ALA A 65 21.37 -13.29 10.53
N ILE A 66 20.71 -12.14 10.74
CA ILE A 66 21.30 -11.01 11.47
C ILE A 66 21.55 -11.36 12.93
N ILE A 67 20.58 -11.98 13.61
CA ILE A 67 20.73 -12.43 15.00
C ILE A 67 21.90 -13.42 15.12
N GLU A 68 22.01 -14.36 14.18
CA GLU A 68 23.07 -15.37 14.18
C GLU A 68 24.47 -14.76 13.96
N THR A 69 24.59 -13.60 13.29
CA THR A 69 25.87 -12.89 13.24
C THR A 69 26.29 -12.23 14.55
N GLY A 70 25.38 -12.13 15.52
CA GLY A 70 25.56 -11.35 16.75
C GLY A 70 25.49 -9.84 16.52
N CYS A 71 25.14 -9.38 15.30
CA CYS A 71 24.89 -7.97 15.05
C CYS A 71 23.53 -7.57 15.67
N PRO A 72 23.41 -6.35 16.20
CA PRO A 72 22.11 -5.86 16.65
C PRO A 72 21.13 -5.87 15.45
N PRO A 73 19.93 -6.46 15.59
CA PRO A 73 18.95 -6.40 14.53
C PRO A 73 18.62 -4.93 14.24
N ASN A 74 18.38 -4.60 12.98
CA ASN A 74 17.93 -3.26 12.65
C ASN A 74 16.70 -2.91 13.47
N ASP A 75 16.72 -1.74 14.09
CA ASP A 75 15.55 -1.19 14.75
C ASP A 75 14.43 -1.15 13.71
N PHE A 76 13.45 -2.04 13.88
CA PHE A 76 12.18 -1.90 13.19
C PHE A 76 11.63 -0.55 13.63
N ASN A 77 11.73 0.44 12.73
CA ASN A 77 11.26 1.82 12.85
C ASN A 77 10.43 1.96 14.13
N SER A 78 11.13 2.28 15.23
CA SER A 78 10.58 2.14 16.58
C SER A 78 9.21 2.79 16.53
N ALA A 79 8.18 1.98 16.78
CA ALA A 79 6.82 2.38 16.49
C ALA A 79 6.54 3.67 17.26
N TYR A 80 6.69 4.83 16.62
CA TYR A 80 6.57 6.12 17.30
C TYR A 80 5.27 6.08 18.10
N ASN A 81 5.37 6.31 19.40
CA ASN A 81 4.21 6.31 20.27
C ASN A 81 3.20 7.31 19.69
N LYS A 82 1.90 6.97 19.66
CA LYS A 82 0.83 7.82 19.12
C LYS A 82 0.90 9.25 19.66
N VAL A 83 1.27 9.42 20.93
CA VAL A 83 1.47 10.74 21.56
C VAL A 83 2.63 11.51 20.94
N HIS A 84 3.76 10.85 20.68
CA HIS A 84 4.91 11.46 20.00
C HIS A 84 4.55 11.89 18.58
N LEU A 85 3.83 11.04 17.83
CA LEU A 85 3.32 11.40 16.51
C LEU A 85 2.40 12.62 16.56
N ILE A 86 1.48 12.69 17.53
CA ILE A 86 0.59 13.84 17.71
C ILE A 86 1.39 15.12 17.95
N LYS A 87 2.38 15.10 18.87
CA LYS A 87 3.23 16.26 19.16
C LYS A 87 4.00 16.75 17.92
N LYS A 88 4.64 15.83 17.17
CA LYS A 88 5.33 16.18 15.92
C LYS A 88 4.37 16.72 14.86
N TYR A 89 3.13 16.24 14.82
CA TYR A 89 2.14 16.79 13.91
C TYR A 89 1.70 18.21 14.31
N ILE A 90 1.58 18.49 15.60
CA ILE A 90 1.27 19.83 16.13
C ILE A 90 2.40 20.81 15.79
N GLU A 91 3.66 20.42 16.01
CA GLU A 91 4.83 21.23 15.61
C GLU A 91 4.74 21.61 14.11
N LEU A 92 4.38 20.66 13.25
CA LEU A 92 4.22 20.92 11.83
C LEU A 92 3.02 21.85 11.52
N ILE A 93 1.89 21.72 12.22
CA ILE A 93 0.76 22.65 12.07
C ILE A 93 1.19 24.08 12.43
N ARG A 94 1.95 24.25 13.52
CA ARG A 94 2.47 25.56 13.93
C ARG A 94 3.40 26.16 12.89
N GLU A 95 4.28 25.34 12.33
CA GLU A 95 5.24 25.77 11.30
C GLU A 95 4.53 26.26 10.02
N ILE A 96 3.46 25.60 9.59
CA ILE A 96 2.80 25.89 8.31
C ILE A 96 1.52 26.73 8.43
N GLY A 97 1.03 26.96 9.66
CA GLY A 97 -0.16 27.75 9.96
C GLY A 97 -1.50 27.10 9.57
N HIS A 98 -1.50 25.89 9.00
CA HIS A 98 -2.70 25.18 8.58
C HIS A 98 -2.54 23.66 8.75
N PHE A 99 -3.62 22.89 8.63
CA PHE A 99 -3.53 21.43 8.75
C PHE A 99 -2.78 20.82 7.54
N PRO A 100 -1.71 20.00 7.74
CA PRO A 100 -0.91 19.44 6.66
C PRO A 100 -1.69 18.54 5.69
N ILE A 101 -1.42 18.70 4.39
CA ILE A 101 -1.78 17.72 3.36
C ILE A 101 -0.73 16.62 3.25
N GLU A 102 -1.08 15.45 2.69
CA GLU A 102 -0.16 14.30 2.65
C GLU A 102 1.13 14.57 1.87
N GLY A 103 1.08 15.41 0.82
CA GLY A 103 2.29 15.85 0.11
C GLY A 103 3.26 16.64 0.99
N LYS A 104 2.78 17.40 1.98
CA LYS A 104 3.62 18.19 2.88
C LYS A 104 4.34 17.32 3.90
N LEU A 105 3.70 16.23 4.35
CA LEU A 105 4.31 15.22 5.22
C LEU A 105 5.41 14.42 4.50
N ARG A 106 5.29 14.24 3.18
CA ARG A 106 6.31 13.56 2.36
C ARG A 106 7.53 14.43 2.07
N ASN A 107 7.39 15.75 2.08
CA ASN A 107 8.46 16.70 1.78
C ASN A 107 9.26 17.16 3.03
N LYS A 108 8.95 16.65 4.23
CA LYS A 108 9.70 16.99 5.45
C LYS A 108 10.93 16.09 5.55
N ASN A 109 12.11 16.66 5.25
CA ASN A 109 13.39 15.94 5.21
C ASN A 109 14.19 16.00 6.53
N ASP A 110 13.52 16.24 7.65
CA ASP A 110 14.17 16.28 8.97
C ASP A 110 14.34 14.84 9.50
N LYS A 111 15.59 14.47 9.83
CA LYS A 111 15.94 13.14 10.37
C LYS A 111 15.22 12.83 11.70
N SER A 112 14.82 13.84 12.46
CA SER A 112 14.09 13.70 13.72
C SER A 112 12.57 13.64 13.53
N PHE A 113 12.08 13.93 12.31
CA PHE A 113 10.66 13.95 12.01
C PHE A 113 10.20 12.56 11.54
N PRO A 114 9.10 12.01 12.10
CA PRO A 114 8.56 10.73 11.67
C PRO A 114 8.27 10.69 10.18
N SER A 115 8.61 9.59 9.52
CA SER A 115 8.23 9.40 8.11
C SER A 115 6.70 9.46 7.94
N HIS A 116 6.24 9.89 6.77
CA HIS A 116 4.81 9.99 6.47
C HIS A 116 4.02 8.69 6.76
N SER A 117 4.64 7.52 6.57
CA SER A 117 4.02 6.21 6.90
C SER A 117 3.81 5.99 8.40
N GLY A 118 4.59 6.64 9.27
CA GLY A 118 4.38 6.63 10.73
C GLY A 118 3.04 7.24 11.14
N PHE A 119 2.59 8.30 10.45
CA PHE A 119 1.32 8.96 10.74
C PHE A 119 0.08 8.18 10.27
N ALA A 120 0.24 7.14 9.45
CA ALA A 120 -0.87 6.25 9.07
C ALA A 120 -1.52 5.58 10.30
N LYS A 121 -0.77 5.40 11.39
CA LYS A 121 -1.28 4.88 12.68
C LYS A 121 -2.28 5.82 13.36
N LEU A 122 -2.26 7.12 13.02
CA LEU A 122 -3.25 8.09 13.48
C LEU A 122 -4.53 8.07 12.64
N GLY A 123 -4.57 7.29 11.56
CA GLY A 123 -5.73 7.15 10.69
C GLY A 123 -5.73 8.14 9.53
N ASN A 124 -6.88 8.23 8.87
CA ASN A 124 -7.12 9.16 7.76
C ASN A 124 -7.12 10.62 8.24
N LYS A 125 -7.17 11.59 7.32
CA LYS A 125 -7.08 13.03 7.64
C LYS A 125 -8.09 13.48 8.72
N GLN A 126 -9.32 12.99 8.68
CA GLN A 126 -10.38 13.34 9.64
C GLN A 126 -10.11 12.70 11.01
N GLU A 127 -9.79 11.42 11.03
CA GLU A 127 -9.45 10.69 12.27
C GLU A 127 -8.21 11.28 12.95
N ARG A 128 -7.23 11.69 12.15
CA ARG A 128 -6.02 12.36 12.62
C ARG A 128 -6.35 13.71 13.25
N ALA A 129 -7.17 14.53 12.58
CA ALA A 129 -7.64 15.80 13.12
C ALA A 129 -8.42 15.62 14.45
N LYS A 130 -9.30 14.61 14.53
CA LYS A 130 -10.03 14.29 15.78
C LYS A 130 -9.08 13.89 16.92
N LYS A 131 -8.11 13.02 16.65
CA LYS A 131 -7.13 12.56 17.67
C LYS A 131 -6.22 13.70 18.15
N ILE A 132 -5.78 14.56 17.24
CA ILE A 132 -4.96 15.73 17.58
C ILE A 132 -5.79 16.73 18.37
N ARG A 133 -7.03 17.01 17.96
CA ARG A 133 -7.94 17.88 18.70
C ARG A 133 -8.20 17.38 20.12
N SER A 134 -8.53 16.10 20.28
CA SER A 134 -8.77 15.51 21.61
C SER A 134 -7.53 15.56 22.51
N TYR A 135 -6.33 15.50 21.91
CA TYR A 135 -5.09 15.74 22.64
C TYR A 135 -4.95 17.22 23.04
N CYS A 136 -5.17 18.16 22.13
CA CYS A 136 -5.09 19.60 22.40
C CYS A 136 -6.12 20.06 23.44
N GLU A 137 -7.33 19.49 23.44
CA GLU A 137 -8.37 19.81 24.44
C GLU A 137 -7.97 19.42 25.87
N LYS A 138 -7.07 18.45 26.04
CA LYS A 138 -6.54 18.01 27.34
C LYS A 138 -5.28 18.75 27.76
N HIS A 139 -4.76 19.62 26.89
CA HIS A 139 -3.44 20.24 26.99
C HIS A 139 -3.55 21.72 26.60
N PRO A 140 -3.82 22.62 27.56
CA PRO A 140 -4.07 24.05 27.32
C PRO A 140 -2.98 24.75 26.48
N GLU A 141 -1.75 24.22 26.51
CA GLU A 141 -0.61 24.71 25.73
C GLU A 141 -0.75 24.53 24.21
N TYR A 142 -1.77 23.81 23.72
CA TYR A 142 -2.09 23.62 22.30
C TYR A 142 -3.46 24.17 21.90
N SER A 143 -4.02 25.09 22.68
CA SER A 143 -5.30 25.75 22.39
C SER A 143 -5.31 26.44 21.01
N ASP A 144 -4.16 26.95 20.59
CA ASP A 144 -3.90 27.56 19.28
C ASP A 144 -4.10 26.62 18.08
N ILE A 145 -4.18 25.30 18.31
CA ILE A 145 -4.28 24.24 17.29
C ILE A 145 -5.71 23.70 17.12
N VAL A 146 -6.56 23.97 18.12
CA VAL A 146 -7.93 23.46 18.16
C VAL A 146 -8.75 23.98 16.98
N GLU A 147 -8.55 25.24 16.59
CA GLU A 147 -9.29 25.88 15.49
C GLU A 147 -8.92 25.28 14.12
N GLN A 148 -7.63 25.03 13.87
CA GLN A 148 -7.12 24.41 12.64
C GLN A 148 -7.53 22.94 12.56
N CYS A 149 -7.66 22.24 13.68
CA CYS A 149 -8.26 20.92 13.70
C CYS A 149 -9.78 20.98 13.46
N THR A 150 -10.47 21.97 14.03
CA THR A 150 -11.92 22.15 13.91
C THR A 150 -12.34 22.48 12.48
N SER A 151 -11.59 23.32 11.77
CA SER A 151 -11.83 23.61 10.34
C SER A 151 -11.70 22.38 9.43
N VAL A 152 -10.95 21.36 9.85
CA VAL A 152 -10.81 20.09 9.14
C VAL A 152 -11.92 19.10 9.52
N ILE A 153 -12.34 19.10 10.78
CA ILE A 153 -13.40 18.24 11.29
C ILE A 153 -14.74 18.76 10.77
N LYS A 154 -15.36 18.04 9.81
CA LYS A 154 -16.71 18.38 9.38
C LYS A 154 -17.69 18.29 10.58
N PRO A 155 -18.62 19.23 10.76
CA PRO A 155 -19.58 19.17 11.85
C PRO A 155 -20.38 17.87 11.81
N GLU A 156 -20.53 17.29 12.99
CA GLU A 156 -21.01 15.95 13.23
C GLU A 156 -22.53 15.88 12.94
N LYS A 157 -22.92 15.27 11.82
CA LYS A 157 -24.17 14.51 11.85
C LYS A 157 -23.88 13.27 12.69
N GLN A 158 -24.55 13.15 13.83
CA GLN A 158 -24.68 11.88 14.52
C GLN A 158 -25.17 10.85 13.50
N THR A 159 -24.40 9.79 13.31
CA THR A 159 -24.88 8.55 12.70
C THR A 159 -23.90 7.44 13.08
N THR A 160 -24.28 6.71 14.12
CA THR A 160 -24.44 5.26 13.95
C THR A 160 -24.97 4.98 12.54
N GLY A 161 -24.19 4.29 11.70
CA GLY A 161 -24.58 3.98 10.31
C GLY A 161 -23.96 4.91 9.29
N THR A 162 -23.04 4.36 8.51
CA THR A 162 -22.41 4.94 7.32
C THR A 162 -23.42 5.56 6.35
N HIS A 163 -23.69 6.86 6.46
CA HIS A 163 -24.17 7.64 5.33
C HIS A 163 -22.98 8.36 4.70
N LYS A 164 -22.31 7.62 3.80
CA LYS A 164 -21.49 8.23 2.75
C LYS A 164 -22.38 9.27 2.05
N ASN A 165 -21.82 10.44 1.66
CA ASN A 165 -22.36 11.08 0.47
C ASN A 165 -22.21 10.01 -0.61
N VAL A 166 -23.32 9.35 -0.95
CA VAL A 166 -23.37 8.23 -1.86
C VAL A 166 -23.02 8.81 -3.22
N THR A 167 -21.73 8.86 -3.54
CA THR A 167 -21.29 8.99 -4.92
C THR A 167 -21.73 7.69 -5.56
N ILE A 168 -22.90 7.74 -6.20
CA ILE A 168 -23.43 6.64 -6.99
C ILE A 168 -22.36 6.31 -8.02
N GLY A 169 -21.80 5.11 -7.93
CA GLY A 169 -20.88 4.58 -8.91
C GLY A 169 -21.43 3.31 -9.54
N TYR A 170 -20.65 2.77 -10.46
CA TYR A 170 -21.08 1.62 -11.26
C TYR A 170 -20.00 0.55 -11.22
N VAL A 171 -20.43 -0.70 -11.03
CA VAL A 171 -19.60 -1.89 -11.28
C VAL A 171 -20.05 -2.49 -12.60
N TYR A 172 -19.13 -2.70 -13.53
CA TYR A 172 -19.43 -3.18 -14.87
C TYR A 172 -18.83 -4.55 -15.14
N LEU A 173 -19.46 -5.26 -16.07
CA LEU A 173 -18.95 -6.47 -16.69
C LEU A 173 -18.81 -6.20 -18.19
N ILE A 174 -17.60 -6.36 -18.71
CA ILE A 174 -17.28 -6.26 -20.14
C ILE A 174 -16.69 -7.58 -20.65
N GLN A 175 -16.86 -7.86 -21.93
CA GLN A 175 -16.33 -9.04 -22.63
C GLN A 175 -15.31 -8.60 -23.68
N HIS A 176 -14.20 -9.33 -23.78
CA HIS A 176 -13.23 -9.15 -24.85
C HIS A 176 -13.68 -9.86 -26.13
N GLY A 177 -14.25 -9.10 -27.06
CA GLY A 177 -14.72 -9.57 -28.36
C GLY A 177 -15.74 -10.70 -28.23
N SER A 178 -15.52 -11.78 -28.99
CA SER A 178 -16.33 -13.01 -28.94
C SER A 178 -15.75 -14.08 -27.99
N ARG A 179 -14.64 -13.81 -27.30
CA ARG A 179 -13.99 -14.79 -26.40
C ARG A 179 -14.74 -14.88 -25.08
N ASN A 180 -14.63 -16.03 -24.39
CA ASN A 180 -15.11 -16.21 -23.01
C ASN A 180 -14.15 -15.54 -22.01
N GLU A 181 -13.84 -14.27 -22.23
CA GLU A 181 -12.92 -13.46 -21.44
C GLU A 181 -13.67 -12.21 -20.99
N TYR A 182 -13.83 -12.09 -19.68
CA TYR A 182 -14.64 -11.05 -19.08
C TYR A 182 -13.83 -10.26 -18.06
N LYS A 183 -14.12 -8.98 -17.93
CA LYS A 183 -13.48 -8.12 -16.93
C LYS A 183 -14.56 -7.45 -16.10
N VAL A 184 -14.33 -7.51 -14.78
CA VAL A 184 -15.10 -6.77 -13.79
C VAL A 184 -14.30 -5.54 -13.40
N GLY A 185 -14.92 -4.37 -13.44
CA GLY A 185 -14.29 -3.11 -13.02
C GLY A 185 -15.32 -2.14 -12.46
N ARG A 186 -14.85 -1.00 -11.94
CA ARG A 186 -15.71 0.05 -11.39
C ARG A 186 -15.40 1.44 -11.95
N THR A 187 -16.39 2.31 -11.92
CA THR A 187 -16.27 3.73 -12.28
C THR A 187 -17.13 4.60 -11.35
N ASN A 188 -16.64 5.81 -11.05
CA ASN A 188 -17.37 6.84 -10.29
C ASN A 188 -18.03 7.87 -11.21
N ASN A 189 -17.72 7.85 -12.50
CA ASN A 189 -18.40 8.66 -13.50
C ASN A 189 -19.45 7.78 -14.18
N PRO A 190 -20.74 8.13 -14.18
CA PRO A 190 -21.70 7.47 -15.06
C PRO A 190 -21.18 7.62 -16.48
N ILE A 191 -20.67 6.53 -17.06
CA ILE A 191 -20.51 6.46 -18.52
C ILE A 191 -21.94 6.62 -19.05
N ARG A 192 -22.22 7.80 -19.59
CA ARG A 192 -23.55 8.21 -20.04
C ARG A 192 -24.07 7.12 -20.98
N ARG A 193 -25.14 6.46 -20.51
CA ARG A 193 -26.15 5.69 -21.25
C ARG A 193 -25.68 5.12 -22.59
N GLU A 194 -25.51 3.79 -22.62
CA GLU A 194 -25.70 2.81 -23.73
C GLU A 194 -25.36 3.18 -25.19
N GLY A 195 -25.58 4.40 -25.67
CA GLY A 195 -25.23 4.93 -26.98
C GLY A 195 -23.78 5.41 -27.13
N GLU A 196 -23.17 6.05 -26.13
CA GLU A 196 -21.76 6.52 -26.21
C GLU A 196 -20.74 5.37 -26.05
N ILE A 197 -21.15 4.28 -25.38
CA ILE A 197 -20.32 3.09 -25.16
C ILE A 197 -19.95 2.39 -26.48
N LYS A 198 -20.72 2.59 -27.55
CA LYS A 198 -20.36 2.11 -28.90
C LYS A 198 -19.28 2.95 -29.58
N LEU A 199 -19.06 4.19 -29.15
CA LEU A 199 -18.22 5.15 -29.87
C LEU A 199 -16.77 5.21 -29.35
N GLU A 200 -16.54 4.96 -28.05
CA GLU A 200 -15.20 5.13 -27.45
C GLU A 200 -14.44 3.84 -27.13
N LEU A 201 -15.10 2.69 -27.15
CA LEU A 201 -14.42 1.42 -26.92
C LEU A 201 -13.86 0.89 -28.25
N PRO A 202 -12.60 0.41 -28.29
CA PRO A 202 -12.13 -0.37 -29.42
C PRO A 202 -13.15 -1.47 -29.70
N GLU A 203 -13.53 -1.71 -30.96
CA GLU A 203 -14.57 -2.67 -31.39
C GLU A 203 -14.48 -4.07 -30.72
N LYS A 204 -13.33 -4.38 -30.12
CA LYS A 204 -13.03 -5.60 -29.38
C LYS A 204 -13.53 -5.64 -27.93
N ILE A 205 -14.24 -4.64 -27.39
CA ILE A 205 -14.78 -4.68 -26.01
C ILE A 205 -16.30 -4.53 -26.02
N LYS A 206 -17.01 -5.60 -25.63
CA LYS A 206 -18.47 -5.66 -25.59
C LYS A 206 -18.97 -5.45 -24.14
N PRO A 207 -19.74 -4.39 -23.84
CA PRO A 207 -20.38 -4.25 -22.53
C PRO A 207 -21.47 -5.31 -22.32
N ILE A 208 -21.50 -5.92 -21.13
CA ILE A 208 -22.46 -6.99 -20.79
C ILE A 208 -23.50 -6.51 -19.78
N HIS A 209 -23.09 -5.82 -18.71
CA HIS A 209 -23.99 -5.38 -17.65
C HIS A 209 -23.34 -4.34 -16.72
N TYR A 210 -24.17 -3.56 -16.02
CA TYR A 210 -23.76 -2.56 -15.04
C TYR A 210 -24.61 -2.66 -13.76
N ILE A 211 -23.99 -2.45 -12.60
CA ILE A 211 -24.61 -2.45 -11.28
C ILE A 211 -24.42 -1.06 -10.69
N GLU A 212 -25.50 -0.32 -10.50
CA GLU A 212 -25.50 0.97 -9.80
C GLU A 212 -25.41 0.74 -8.30
N THR A 213 -24.45 1.37 -7.62
CA THR A 213 -24.26 1.19 -6.17
C THR A 213 -23.55 2.37 -5.50
N ASP A 214 -23.80 2.54 -4.21
CA ASP A 214 -23.12 3.48 -3.33
C ASP A 214 -21.77 2.96 -2.78
N ASP A 215 -21.49 1.67 -2.99
CA ASP A 215 -20.24 1.02 -2.64
C ASP A 215 -19.60 0.24 -3.80
N PRO A 216 -19.18 0.91 -4.90
CA PRO A 216 -18.60 0.23 -6.06
C PRO A 216 -17.37 -0.60 -5.73
N ALA A 217 -16.57 -0.18 -4.73
CA ALA A 217 -15.39 -0.90 -4.29
C ALA A 217 -15.74 -2.23 -3.59
N GLY A 218 -16.75 -2.23 -2.72
CA GLY A 218 -17.21 -3.44 -2.04
C GLY A 218 -17.83 -4.44 -3.01
N ILE A 219 -18.69 -3.95 -3.91
CA ILE A 219 -19.34 -4.81 -4.93
C ILE A 219 -18.32 -5.38 -5.92
N GLU A 220 -17.34 -4.59 -6.39
CA GLU A 220 -16.25 -5.08 -7.23
C GLU A 220 -15.46 -6.20 -6.51
N ASN A 221 -15.04 -5.96 -5.27
CA ASN A 221 -14.26 -6.94 -4.51
C ASN A 221 -15.04 -8.24 -4.28
N TYR A 222 -16.36 -8.16 -4.04
CA TYR A 222 -17.22 -9.34 -3.94
C TYR A 222 -17.16 -10.18 -5.21
N TRP A 223 -17.32 -9.57 -6.39
CA TRP A 223 -17.31 -10.28 -7.66
C TRP A 223 -15.92 -10.82 -8.04
N HIS A 224 -14.85 -10.06 -7.78
CA HIS A 224 -13.48 -10.55 -7.95
C HIS A 224 -13.20 -11.77 -7.07
N LYS A 225 -13.66 -11.75 -5.81
CA LYS A 225 -13.53 -12.89 -4.89
C LYS A 225 -14.38 -14.08 -5.35
N ARG A 226 -15.62 -13.85 -5.80
CA ARG A 226 -16.52 -14.89 -6.29
C ARG A 226 -15.98 -15.56 -7.57
N PHE A 227 -15.31 -14.81 -8.44
CA PHE A 227 -14.74 -15.30 -9.69
C PHE A 227 -13.25 -15.66 -9.58
N SER A 228 -12.66 -15.67 -8.38
CA SER A 228 -11.21 -15.88 -8.19
C SER A 228 -10.70 -17.16 -8.84
N ASN A 229 -11.48 -18.25 -8.76
CA ASN A 229 -11.13 -19.56 -9.32
C ASN A 229 -11.19 -19.60 -10.85
N LYS A 230 -11.67 -18.54 -11.49
CA LYS A 230 -11.83 -18.40 -12.94
C LYS A 230 -10.93 -17.31 -13.51
N ARG A 231 -10.00 -16.78 -12.71
CA ARG A 231 -9.13 -15.67 -13.09
C ARG A 231 -8.10 -16.12 -14.13
N LYS A 232 -7.96 -15.31 -15.19
CA LYS A 232 -6.92 -15.38 -16.23
C LYS A 232 -5.86 -14.31 -15.95
N GLU A 233 -4.88 -14.18 -16.84
CA GLU A 233 -3.83 -13.15 -16.72
C GLU A 233 -4.43 -11.74 -16.57
N GLY A 234 -3.88 -10.97 -15.61
CA GLY A 234 -4.33 -9.62 -15.29
C GLY A 234 -5.65 -9.57 -14.51
N GLU A 235 -6.63 -8.85 -15.07
CA GLU A 235 -7.96 -8.60 -14.47
C GLU A 235 -9.09 -9.28 -15.26
N TRP A 236 -8.76 -10.33 -16.02
CA TRP A 236 -9.69 -11.07 -16.86
C TRP A 236 -10.15 -12.38 -16.20
N PHE A 237 -11.34 -12.83 -16.56
CA PHE A 237 -12.00 -14.02 -16.03
C PHE A 237 -12.58 -14.88 -17.15
N SER A 238 -12.50 -16.20 -16.98
CA SER A 238 -13.15 -17.19 -17.83
C SER A 238 -14.54 -17.53 -17.28
N LEU A 239 -15.54 -16.71 -17.58
CA LEU A 239 -16.90 -16.86 -17.03
C LEU A 239 -17.78 -17.73 -17.94
N VAL A 240 -18.66 -18.51 -17.32
CA VAL A 240 -19.70 -19.30 -18.01
C VAL A 240 -21.06 -18.60 -17.95
N ALA A 241 -22.05 -19.11 -18.69
CA ALA A 241 -23.37 -18.52 -18.77
C ALA A 241 -24.04 -18.36 -17.39
N GLU A 242 -23.80 -19.27 -16.46
CA GLU A 242 -24.29 -19.22 -15.08
C GLU A 242 -23.74 -18.01 -14.32
N ASP A 243 -22.46 -17.70 -14.48
CA ASP A 243 -21.80 -16.57 -13.82
C ASP A 243 -22.34 -15.23 -14.34
N ILE A 244 -22.50 -15.15 -15.67
CA ILE A 244 -23.03 -13.96 -16.34
C ILE A 244 -24.47 -13.72 -15.88
N ARG A 245 -25.27 -14.79 -15.79
CA ARG A 245 -26.64 -14.71 -15.25
C ARG A 245 -26.63 -14.26 -13.78
N ALA A 246 -25.72 -14.75 -12.96
CA ALA A 246 -25.59 -14.33 -11.56
C ALA A 246 -25.25 -12.83 -11.46
N PHE A 247 -24.32 -12.34 -12.27
CA PHE A 247 -23.94 -10.92 -12.31
C PHE A 247 -25.10 -10.03 -12.78
N LYS A 248 -25.82 -10.45 -13.84
CA LYS A 248 -26.97 -9.71 -14.39
C LYS A 248 -28.17 -9.58 -13.44
N LYS A 249 -28.27 -10.45 -12.43
CA LYS A 249 -29.34 -10.34 -11.41
C LYS A 249 -29.20 -9.08 -10.56
N TRP A 250 -28.02 -8.50 -10.48
CA TRP A 250 -27.76 -7.30 -9.69
C TRP A 250 -27.95 -6.08 -10.58
N ARG A 251 -28.93 -5.22 -10.30
CA ARG A 251 -29.21 -4.02 -11.11
C ARG A 251 -28.89 -2.72 -10.36
N LYS A 252 -29.42 -2.61 -9.15
CA LYS A 252 -29.20 -1.49 -8.24
C LYS A 252 -29.09 -2.01 -6.81
N ILE A 253 -28.07 -1.57 -6.10
CA ILE A 253 -27.80 -1.94 -4.70
C ILE A 253 -27.55 -0.65 -3.94
N ASN A 254 -28.53 -0.28 -3.11
CA ASN A 254 -28.48 0.88 -2.23
C ASN A 254 -28.00 0.48 -0.83
#